data_AF-A0AB39SK40-F1
#
_entry.id   AF-A0AB39SK40-F1
#
_cell.length_a   1.000
_cell.length_b   1.000
_cell.length_c   1.000
_cell.angle_alpha   90.00
_cell.angle_beta   90.00
_cell.angle_gamma   90.00
#
_symmetry.space_group_name_H-M   'P 1'
#
loop_
_entity.id
_entity.type
_entity.pdbx_description
1 polymer ?
#
loop_
_entity_poly.entity_id
_entity_poly.type
_entity_poly.pdbx_seq_one_letter_code
_entity_poly.pdbx_strand_id
1 'polypeptide(L)'
;MTLDGGDLTPLEGHRDLTSLDLGTTGPIDIAPLRTVPNLRGLDLSRADVRDVTVLADLPDLRYLSLTSRQWTVLLDEGKAPLTLAAARLADDDAPLDEALAWSARLGLDTRDALRTTGTLESDGR
;
A
#
# COMPACT_ATOMS: atom_id res chain seq x y z
N MET A 1 -4.67 8.22 -10.19
CA MET A 1 -5.87 8.61 -10.97
C MET A 1 -7.08 8.51 -10.07
N THR A 2 -8.03 9.46 -10.09
CA THR A 2 -9.25 9.35 -9.25
C THR A 2 -10.37 8.68 -10.03
N LEU A 3 -10.73 7.46 -9.64
CA LEU A 3 -11.81 6.66 -10.20
C LEU A 3 -13.08 6.82 -9.34
N ASP A 4 -14.21 7.17 -9.96
CA ASP A 4 -15.49 7.17 -9.27
C ASP A 4 -16.10 5.76 -9.27
N GLY A 5 -15.87 5.00 -8.19
CA GLY A 5 -16.36 3.61 -8.07
C GLY A 5 -15.94 2.68 -9.20
N GLY A 6 -14.82 2.99 -9.87
CA GLY A 6 -14.44 2.45 -11.17
C GLY A 6 -14.27 0.93 -11.20
N ASP A 7 -14.64 0.34 -12.33
CA ASP A 7 -14.43 -1.08 -12.64
C ASP A 7 -12.99 -1.32 -13.11
N LEU A 8 -12.30 -2.26 -12.49
CA LEU A 8 -10.94 -2.66 -12.84
C LEU A 8 -10.88 -3.88 -13.78
N THR A 9 -12.02 -4.44 -14.19
CA THR A 9 -12.10 -5.54 -15.16
C THR A 9 -11.26 -5.29 -16.44
N PRO A 10 -11.18 -4.06 -17.00
CA PRO A 10 -10.32 -3.82 -18.16
C PRO A 10 -8.81 -4.06 -17.93
N LEU A 11 -8.37 -4.14 -16.67
CA LEU A 11 -6.98 -4.41 -16.31
C LEU A 11 -6.68 -5.92 -16.20
N GLU A 12 -7.68 -6.79 -16.26
CA GLU A 12 -7.47 -8.23 -16.16
C GLU A 12 -6.48 -8.73 -17.22
N GLY A 13 -5.49 -9.52 -16.78
CA GLY A 13 -4.48 -10.08 -17.66
C GLY A 13 -3.54 -9.06 -18.31
N HIS A 14 -3.56 -7.78 -17.92
CA HIS A 14 -2.75 -6.74 -18.54
C HIS A 14 -1.25 -7.04 -18.35
N ARG A 15 -0.57 -7.38 -19.45
CA ARG A 15 0.81 -7.92 -19.39
C ARG A 15 1.86 -6.88 -19.07
N ASP A 16 1.63 -5.62 -19.41
CA ASP A 16 2.67 -4.59 -19.30
C ASP A 16 2.46 -3.66 -18.09
N LEU A 17 1.42 -3.88 -17.28
CA LEU A 17 1.12 -3.01 -16.16
C LEU A 17 2.02 -3.36 -14.98
N THR A 18 2.96 -2.48 -14.65
CA THR A 18 3.93 -2.70 -13.58
C THR A 18 3.66 -1.89 -12.33
N SER A 19 2.97 -0.76 -12.44
CA SER A 19 2.65 0.13 -11.33
C SER A 19 1.26 0.72 -11.50
N LEU A 20 0.52 0.85 -10.41
CA LEU A 20 -0.83 1.40 -10.40
C LEU A 20 -1.04 2.30 -9.18
N ASP A 21 -1.45 3.56 -9.41
CA ASP A 21 -1.89 4.51 -8.37
C ASP A 21 -3.38 4.77 -8.55
N LEU A 22 -4.17 4.29 -7.59
CA LEU A 22 -5.60 4.47 -7.53
C LEU A 22 -5.98 5.40 -6.37
N GLY A 23 -6.73 6.44 -6.71
CA GLY A 23 -7.59 7.14 -5.78
C GLY A 23 -9.05 6.88 -6.14
N THR A 24 -9.95 6.85 -5.17
CA THR A 24 -11.37 6.68 -5.44
C THR A 24 -12.23 7.62 -4.59
N THR A 25 -13.39 7.99 -5.11
CA THR A 25 -14.42 8.75 -4.37
C THR A 25 -15.42 7.84 -3.65
N GLY A 26 -15.31 6.52 -3.85
CA GLY A 26 -16.14 5.52 -3.19
C GLY A 26 -15.51 4.12 -3.24
N PRO A 27 -16.19 3.12 -2.68
CA PRO A 27 -15.63 1.78 -2.56
C PRO A 27 -15.35 1.12 -3.91
N ILE A 28 -14.15 0.55 -4.08
CA ILE A 28 -13.69 -0.15 -5.29
C ILE A 28 -13.40 -1.63 -5.01
N ASP A 29 -13.64 -2.46 -6.02
CA ASP A 29 -13.23 -3.87 -6.03
C ASP A 29 -11.90 -4.01 -6.79
N ILE A 30 -10.92 -4.64 -6.14
CA ILE A 30 -9.58 -4.87 -6.69
C ILE A 30 -9.33 -6.32 -7.08
N ALA A 31 -10.33 -7.21 -6.99
CA ALA A 31 -10.24 -8.60 -7.42
C ALA A 31 -9.66 -8.80 -8.85
N PRO A 32 -9.97 -7.96 -9.85
CA PRO A 32 -9.39 -8.06 -11.19
C PRO A 32 -7.85 -8.05 -11.23
N LEU A 33 -7.21 -7.38 -10.26
CA LEU A 33 -5.75 -7.22 -10.22
C LEU A 33 -5.02 -8.54 -9.97
N ARG A 34 -5.67 -9.58 -9.42
CA ARG A 34 -5.09 -10.92 -9.21
C ARG A 34 -4.48 -11.52 -10.48
N THR A 35 -5.02 -11.14 -11.63
CA THR A 35 -4.62 -11.70 -12.93
C THR A 35 -3.54 -10.88 -13.64
N VAL A 36 -3.07 -9.79 -13.04
CA VAL A 36 -2.06 -8.89 -13.63
C VAL A 36 -0.65 -9.38 -13.25
N PRO A 37 0.07 -10.08 -14.15
CA PRO A 37 1.23 -10.88 -13.76
C PRO A 37 2.45 -10.06 -13.37
N ASN A 38 2.54 -8.80 -13.83
CA ASN A 38 3.72 -7.96 -13.69
C ASN A 38 3.50 -6.76 -12.76
N LEU A 39 2.38 -6.70 -12.03
CA LEU A 39 2.09 -5.60 -11.11
C LEU A 39 3.00 -5.68 -9.88
N ARG A 40 3.93 -4.72 -9.78
CA ARG A 40 4.94 -4.65 -8.72
C ARG A 40 4.73 -3.50 -7.76
N GLY A 41 4.16 -2.39 -8.23
CA GLY A 41 3.85 -1.21 -7.42
C GLY A 41 2.36 -0.97 -7.35
N LEU A 42 1.82 -0.84 -6.15
CA LEU A 42 0.41 -0.54 -5.95
C LEU A 42 0.23 0.50 -4.84
N ASP A 43 -0.37 1.63 -5.19
CA ASP A 43 -0.79 2.65 -4.25
C ASP A 43 -2.32 2.71 -4.20
N LEU A 44 -2.86 2.37 -3.03
CA LEU A 44 -4.30 2.43 -2.72
C LEU A 44 -4.55 3.37 -1.54
N SER A 45 -3.58 4.21 -1.17
CA SER A 45 -3.68 5.14 -0.03
C SER A 45 -4.83 6.13 -0.14
N ARG A 46 -5.30 6.38 -1.36
CA ARG A 46 -6.43 7.26 -1.68
C ARG A 46 -7.67 6.50 -2.16
N ALA A 47 -7.69 5.17 -2.03
CA ALA A 47 -8.78 4.33 -2.48
C ALA A 47 -9.50 3.68 -1.30
N ASP A 48 -10.83 3.72 -1.33
CA ASP A 48 -11.66 2.95 -0.42
C ASP A 48 -11.83 1.53 -0.99
N VAL A 49 -11.11 0.56 -0.43
CA VAL A 49 -11.05 -0.80 -0.97
C VAL A 49 -11.99 -1.70 -0.19
N ARG A 50 -12.94 -2.35 -0.88
CA ARG A 50 -13.94 -3.23 -0.23
C ARG A 50 -13.31 -4.42 0.48
N ASP A 51 -12.32 -5.04 -0.17
CA ASP A 51 -11.62 -6.21 0.32
C ASP A 51 -10.13 -6.09 0.01
N VAL A 52 -9.35 -5.77 1.03
CA VAL A 52 -7.89 -5.62 0.92
C VAL A 52 -7.17 -6.97 0.94
N THR A 53 -7.85 -8.07 1.29
CA THR A 53 -7.22 -9.40 1.42
C THR A 53 -6.75 -9.96 0.08
N VAL A 54 -7.37 -9.48 -1.02
CA VAL A 54 -6.98 -9.74 -2.40
C VAL A 54 -5.49 -9.47 -2.65
N LEU A 55 -4.90 -8.52 -1.92
CA LEU A 55 -3.49 -8.15 -2.06
C LEU A 55 -2.53 -9.32 -1.80
N ALA A 56 -2.91 -10.28 -0.95
CA ALA A 56 -2.12 -11.47 -0.66
C ALA A 56 -1.91 -12.37 -1.89
N ASP A 57 -2.84 -12.31 -2.84
CA ASP A 57 -2.87 -13.19 -4.01
C ASP A 57 -2.16 -12.56 -5.24
N LEU A 58 -1.62 -11.35 -5.11
CA LEU A 58 -0.91 -10.67 -6.19
C LEU A 58 0.48 -11.30 -6.39
N PRO A 59 0.79 -11.84 -7.59
CA PRO A 59 1.90 -12.77 -7.77
C PRO A 59 3.30 -12.18 -7.62
N ASP A 60 3.49 -10.89 -7.92
CA ASP A 60 4.82 -10.23 -7.88
C ASP A 60 4.76 -8.82 -7.24
N LEU A 61 3.81 -8.57 -6.33
CA LEU A 61 3.71 -7.27 -5.69
C LEU A 61 4.93 -7.00 -4.78
N ARG A 62 5.67 -5.91 -5.05
CA ARG A 62 6.91 -5.56 -4.33
C ARG A 62 6.77 -4.32 -3.47
N TYR A 63 5.98 -3.34 -3.92
CA TYR A 63 5.73 -2.09 -3.24
C TYR A 63 4.24 -1.91 -3.02
N LEU A 64 3.85 -1.64 -1.78
CA LEU A 64 2.47 -1.42 -1.39
C LEU A 64 2.33 -0.20 -0.49
N SER A 65 1.44 0.72 -0.87
CA SER A 65 1.08 1.90 -0.08
C SER A 65 -0.40 1.82 0.29
N LEU A 66 -0.68 1.82 1.60
CA LEU A 66 -2.03 1.75 2.18
C LEU A 66 -2.14 2.69 3.38
N THR A 67 -3.38 2.99 3.77
CA THR A 67 -3.69 3.61 5.06
C THR A 67 -3.49 2.64 6.23
N SER A 68 -3.32 3.17 7.44
CA SER A 68 -3.25 2.45 8.72
C SER A 68 -4.41 1.48 8.91
N ARG A 69 -5.62 1.92 8.57
CA ARG A 69 -6.83 1.10 8.65
C ARG A 69 -6.74 -0.12 7.74
N GLN A 70 -6.36 0.07 6.48
CA GLN A 70 -6.21 -1.02 5.51
C GLN A 70 -5.09 -1.99 5.92
N TRP A 71 -3.94 -1.46 6.37
CA TRP A 71 -2.85 -2.28 6.90
C TRP A 71 -3.28 -3.11 8.11
N THR A 72 -4.06 -2.52 9.02
CA THR A 72 -4.53 -3.21 10.23
C THR A 72 -5.38 -4.42 9.85
N VAL A 73 -6.35 -4.26 8.96
CA VAL A 73 -7.18 -5.38 8.45
C VAL A 73 -6.31 -6.45 7.79
N LEU A 74 -5.42 -6.05 6.90
CA LEU A 74 -4.54 -6.98 6.16
C LEU A 74 -3.63 -7.79 7.10
N LEU A 75 -3.08 -7.14 8.12
CA LEU A 75 -2.17 -7.76 9.08
C LEU A 75 -2.93 -8.60 10.12
N ASP A 76 -4.12 -8.18 10.56
CA ASP A 76 -4.98 -8.95 11.48
C ASP A 76 -5.40 -10.28 10.86
N GLU A 77 -5.64 -10.28 9.55
CA GLU A 77 -5.98 -11.50 8.81
C GLU A 77 -4.76 -12.35 8.41
N GLY A 78 -3.53 -11.87 8.65
CA GLY A 78 -2.31 -12.54 8.23
C GLY A 78 -2.19 -12.64 6.70
N LYS A 79 -2.75 -11.66 5.97
CA LYS A 79 -2.83 -11.60 4.51
C LYS A 79 -1.84 -10.61 3.88
N ALA A 80 -0.82 -10.19 4.62
CA ALA A 80 0.24 -9.37 4.04
C ALA A 80 0.96 -10.14 2.92
N PRO A 81 1.13 -9.57 1.71
CA PRO A 81 1.84 -10.24 0.63
C PRO A 81 3.29 -10.54 1.03
N LEU A 82 3.69 -11.80 0.95
CA LEU A 82 5.03 -12.27 1.33
C LEU A 82 6.13 -11.80 0.36
N THR A 83 5.74 -11.27 -0.79
CA THR A 83 6.61 -10.77 -1.86
C THR A 83 7.08 -9.34 -1.65
N LEU A 84 6.51 -8.63 -0.67
CA LEU A 84 6.79 -7.22 -0.43
C LEU A 84 8.26 -6.98 -0.11
N ALA A 85 8.87 -6.06 -0.86
CA ALA A 85 10.18 -5.50 -0.59
C ALA A 85 10.08 -4.15 0.14
N ALA A 86 8.96 -3.46 -0.01
CA ALA A 86 8.70 -2.18 0.63
C ALA A 86 7.21 -2.00 0.93
N ALA A 87 6.93 -1.44 2.10
CA ALA A 87 5.58 -1.09 2.54
C ALA A 87 5.57 0.37 2.97
N ARG A 88 4.52 1.10 2.60
CA ARG A 88 4.28 2.48 3.01
C ARG A 88 3.00 2.55 3.84
N LEU A 89 3.13 3.09 5.04
CA LEU A 89 2.02 3.63 5.81
C LEU A 89 1.77 5.06 5.32
N ALA A 90 0.61 5.30 4.72
CA ALA A 90 0.36 6.53 3.96
C ALA A 90 -0.25 7.68 4.78
N ASP A 91 -0.67 7.45 6.02
CA ASP A 91 -1.21 8.50 6.87
C ASP A 91 -0.10 9.49 7.26
N ASP A 92 -0.34 10.78 7.02
CA ASP A 92 0.68 11.83 7.13
C ASP A 92 1.09 12.17 8.59
N ASP A 93 0.30 11.74 9.58
CA ASP A 93 0.44 12.16 10.98
C ASP A 93 0.73 11.04 11.99
N ALA A 94 1.09 9.83 11.54
CA ALA A 94 1.33 8.72 12.46
C ALA A 94 2.56 9.00 13.36
N PRO A 95 2.42 8.97 14.70
CA PRO A 95 3.56 9.13 15.61
C PRO A 95 4.56 7.98 15.43
N LEU A 96 5.84 8.25 15.73
CA LEU A 96 6.93 7.29 15.54
C LEU A 96 6.63 5.94 16.21
N ASP A 97 6.10 5.94 17.44
CA ASP A 97 5.80 4.72 18.17
C ASP A 97 4.76 3.85 17.45
N GLU A 98 3.78 4.47 16.79
CA GLU A 98 2.79 3.76 15.97
C GLU A 98 3.41 3.20 14.70
N ALA A 99 4.30 3.97 14.05
CA ALA A 99 5.06 3.49 12.89
C ALA A 99 6.00 2.31 13.25
N LEU A 100 6.61 2.34 14.44
CA LEU A 100 7.42 1.24 14.96
C LEU A 100 6.56 0.02 15.31
N ALA A 101 5.42 0.21 15.97
CA ALA A 101 4.49 -0.87 16.26
C ALA A 101 3.98 -1.53 14.96
N TRP A 102 3.62 -0.73 13.96
CA TRP A 102 3.21 -1.21 12.64
C TRP A 102 4.32 -1.98 11.93
N SER A 103 5.54 -1.44 11.86
CA SER A 103 6.67 -2.12 11.20
C SER A 103 7.07 -3.41 11.89
N ALA A 104 6.96 -3.50 13.23
CA ALA A 104 7.16 -4.73 13.97
C ALA A 104 6.17 -5.84 13.58
N ARG A 105 4.93 -5.49 13.22
CA ARG A 105 3.93 -6.46 12.72
C ARG A 105 4.30 -7.07 11.37
N LEU A 106 5.16 -6.39 10.60
CA LEU A 106 5.76 -6.91 9.36
C LEU A 106 7.01 -7.77 9.62
N GLY A 107 7.38 -7.99 10.88
CA GLY A 107 8.56 -8.76 11.27
C GLY A 107 9.88 -7.98 11.20
N LEU A 108 9.84 -6.66 11.09
CA LEU A 108 11.03 -5.81 11.11
C LEU A 108 11.54 -5.64 12.54
N ASP A 109 12.87 -5.68 12.71
CA ASP A 109 13.48 -5.34 14.00
C ASP A 109 13.51 -3.82 14.17
N THR A 110 12.72 -3.33 15.11
CA THR A 110 12.51 -1.90 15.35
C THR A 110 13.34 -1.36 16.53
N ARG A 111 14.15 -2.22 17.19
CA ARG A 111 14.94 -1.84 18.38
C ARG A 111 16.02 -0.81 18.09
N ASP A 112 16.58 -0.83 16.88
CA ASP A 112 17.65 0.08 16.44
C ASP A 112 17.14 1.17 15.49
N ALA A 113 15.83 1.46 15.50
CA ALA A 113 15.25 2.45 14.60
C ALA A 113 15.86 3.85 14.86
N LEU A 114 16.62 4.35 13.87
CA LEU A 114 17.27 5.65 13.93
C LEU A 114 16.30 6.75 13.50
N ARG A 115 16.09 7.74 14.38
CA ARG A 115 15.39 8.97 14.03
C ARG A 115 16.37 9.99 13.49
N THR A 116 16.19 10.42 12.25
CA THR A 116 16.83 11.65 11.74
C THR A 116 15.76 12.72 11.62
N THR A 117 15.99 13.88 12.24
CA THR A 117 15.15 15.07 12.06
C THR A 117 16.00 16.13 11.42
N GLY A 118 15.55 16.68 10.31
CA GLY A 118 16.16 17.84 9.66
C GLY A 118 15.10 18.88 9.37
N THR A 119 15.42 20.15 9.60
CA THR A 119 14.65 21.27 9.09
C THR A 119 15.14 21.57 7.68
N LEU A 120 14.30 21.38 6.68
CA LEU A 120 14.51 21.93 5.34
C LEU A 120 14.29 23.44 5.43
N GLU A 121 15.34 24.18 5.78
CA GLU A 121 15.33 25.62 5.55
C GLU A 121 15.50 25.84 4.04
N SER A 122 14.41 26.23 3.38
CA SER A 122 14.52 26.79 2.03
C SER A 122 15.18 28.16 2.17
N ASP A 123 16.50 28.22 2.02
CA ASP A 123 17.22 29.49 1.90
C ASP A 123 16.86 30.09 0.53
N GLY A 124 15.77 30.85 0.51
CA GLY A 124 15.29 31.58 -0.67
C GLY A 124 16.22 32.75 -0.94
N ARG A 125 16.95 32.69 -2.05
CA ARG A 125 17.53 33.86 -2.72
C ARG A 125 16.59 34.36 -3.81
#